data_AF-A0A927YGQ1-F1
#
_entry.id   AF-A0A927YGQ1-F1
#
_cell.length_a   1.000
_cell.length_b   1.000
_cell.length_c   1.000
_cell.angle_alpha   90.00
_cell.angle_beta   90.00
_cell.angle_gamma   90.00
#
_symmetry.space_group_name_H-M   'P 1'
#
loop_
_entity.id
_entity.type
_entity.pdbx_description
1 polymer ?
#
loop_
_entity_poly.entity_id
_entity_poly.type
_entity_poly.pdbx_seq_one_letter_code
_entity_poly.pdbx_strand_id
1 'polypeptide(L)'
;MRTKYEVLHQIGVGSSRRVYLVRHRELSKLLVLKEAVTDVQSAKHQHQQEVLILKSLSFPGIPELYEYGENENICYIVQEYVSGKSLHSILMQFISQEQFIKYSHQMIIIVQKLHQHLRGPILYLDFKSEHFLVRDEIVYLLDFGLAEFAPSGQLENIEYGTEEFSAPETRQRRIATVASDVYSLGILLKKMFEKTRFDDLEVKSRIQSILNRMTKEDLAERSPNLSEAEEVLKELRYQAKENQKSLLNKKVAVLGSQPRVGTTFVSALLTGCLNRLGVPACYKEDPKKRWIVGSSLLKEGRFTESEYWRGCFRATPDYGPFVKSGERKPHSVNTVDICDLGVYRPEKGLENYSLIILVLGARAWEQRMSEEQYLALKGRKNCILVCSLQTRDEVKDLSRILGKEVYLIPAMESPYQSEKRIQKLILQINGLLHSEKS
;
A
#
# COMPACT_ATOMS: atom_id res chain seq x y z
N MET A 1 8.44 -2.30 -38.67
CA MET A 1 8.43 -1.76 -37.29
C MET A 1 7.72 -0.41 -37.18
N ARG A 2 8.20 0.68 -37.80
CA ARG A 2 7.57 2.03 -37.74
C ARG A 2 6.15 2.11 -38.34
N THR A 3 5.79 1.17 -39.19
CA THR A 3 4.45 1.02 -39.78
C THR A 3 3.43 0.41 -38.82
N LYS A 4 3.85 -0.39 -37.83
CA LYS A 4 2.97 -1.09 -36.88
C LYS A 4 2.87 -0.35 -35.54
N TYR A 5 3.98 0.24 -35.10
CA TYR A 5 4.09 0.94 -33.82
C TYR A 5 4.33 2.44 -34.03
N GLU A 6 3.49 3.26 -33.40
CA GLU A 6 3.69 4.69 -33.25
C GLU A 6 4.51 4.96 -31.98
N VAL A 7 5.70 5.54 -32.11
CA VAL A 7 6.49 5.96 -30.95
C VAL A 7 5.88 7.21 -30.35
N LEU A 8 5.47 7.14 -29.09
CA LEU A 8 4.89 8.27 -28.37
C LEU A 8 6.00 9.08 -27.70
N HIS A 9 6.71 8.45 -26.77
CA HIS A 9 7.82 9.07 -26.03
C HIS A 9 8.88 8.02 -25.70
N GLN A 10 10.11 8.49 -25.54
CA GLN A 10 11.17 7.67 -24.94
C GLN A 10 11.02 7.70 -23.42
N ILE A 11 10.94 6.53 -22.80
CA ILE A 11 10.70 6.37 -21.35
C ILE A 11 11.93 5.88 -20.60
N GLY A 12 13.00 5.50 -21.31
CA GLY A 12 14.26 5.12 -20.70
C GLY A 12 15.44 5.12 -21.68
N VAL A 13 16.62 5.37 -21.13
CA VAL A 13 17.92 5.14 -21.75
C VAL A 13 18.70 4.25 -20.78
N GLY A 14 18.89 2.98 -21.13
CA GLY A 14 19.84 2.11 -20.44
C GLY A 14 21.25 2.24 -21.05
N SER A 15 22.24 1.59 -20.44
CA SER A 15 23.63 1.57 -20.93
C SER A 15 23.75 1.00 -22.36
N SER A 16 22.88 0.05 -22.73
CA SER A 16 22.91 -0.65 -24.02
C SER A 16 21.60 -0.57 -24.81
N ARG A 17 20.55 0.07 -24.26
CA ARG A 17 19.19 0.00 -24.82
C ARG A 17 18.39 1.28 -24.71
N ARG A 18 17.55 1.52 -25.71
CA ARG A 18 16.55 2.59 -25.71
C ARG A 18 15.17 1.99 -25.48
N VAL A 19 14.40 2.60 -24.57
CA VAL A 19 13.08 2.12 -24.20
C VAL A 19 12.03 3.17 -24.55
N TYR A 20 11.04 2.76 -25.33
CA TYR A 20 10.01 3.63 -25.86
C TYR A 20 8.63 3.18 -25.40
N LEU A 21 7.79 4.14 -25.02
CA LEU A 21 6.35 3.94 -24.98
C LEU A 21 5.82 4.05 -26.40
N VAL A 22 5.15 3.01 -26.86
CA VAL A 22 4.59 2.95 -28.21
C VAL A 22 3.11 2.62 -28.18
N ARG A 23 2.40 3.05 -29.22
CA ARG A 23 1.03 2.65 -29.49
C ARG A 23 1.02 1.69 -30.67
N HIS A 24 0.45 0.50 -30.49
CA HIS A 24 0.11 -0.36 -31.62
C HIS A 24 -0.99 0.32 -32.43
N ARG A 25 -0.74 0.64 -33.71
CA ARG A 25 -1.63 1.52 -34.50
C ARG A 25 -3.03 0.93 -34.68
N GLU A 26 -3.13 -0.35 -35.02
CA GLU A 26 -4.42 -1.00 -35.28
C GLU A 26 -5.20 -1.29 -34.00
N LEU A 27 -4.53 -1.77 -32.95
CA LEU A 27 -5.16 -2.16 -31.69
C LEU A 27 -5.35 -1.01 -30.71
N SER A 28 -4.78 0.17 -31.01
CA SER A 28 -4.72 1.33 -30.10
C SER A 28 -4.19 1.00 -28.68
N LYS A 29 -3.41 -0.08 -28.55
CA LYS A 29 -2.86 -0.58 -27.27
C LYS A 29 -1.50 0.07 -26.98
N LEU A 30 -1.30 0.52 -25.74
CA LEU A 30 0.00 0.99 -25.26
C LEU A 30 0.91 -0.19 -24.94
N LEU A 31 2.16 -0.12 -25.40
CA LEU A 31 3.18 -1.16 -25.26
C LEU A 31 4.53 -0.51 -24.98
N VAL A 32 5.47 -1.31 -24.47
CA VAL A 32 6.87 -0.92 -24.32
C VAL A 32 7.69 -1.58 -25.41
N LEU A 33 8.51 -0.80 -26.11
CA LEU A 33 9.47 -1.25 -27.11
C LEU A 33 10.87 -0.99 -26.58
N LYS A 34 11.64 -2.05 -26.36
CA LYS A 34 13.07 -1.99 -26.06
C LYS A 34 13.86 -2.24 -27.33
N GLU A 35 14.82 -1.39 -27.65
CA GLU A 35 15.70 -1.51 -28.81
C GLU A 35 17.17 -1.52 -28.36
N ALA A 36 17.97 -2.43 -28.91
CA ALA A 36 19.42 -2.53 -28.73
C ALA A 36 20.12 -2.54 -30.10
N VAL A 37 21.31 -1.93 -30.21
CA VAL A 37 22.13 -1.98 -31.44
C VAL A 37 22.90 -3.32 -31.47
N THR A 38 22.90 -3.99 -32.62
CA THR A 38 23.42 -5.38 -32.79
C THR A 38 24.92 -5.48 -33.06
N ASP A 39 25.62 -4.35 -33.24
CA ASP A 39 27.05 -4.31 -33.63
C ASP A 39 28.00 -4.86 -32.54
N VAL A 40 27.44 -5.34 -31.42
CA VAL A 40 28.17 -6.02 -30.34
C VAL A 40 27.60 -7.42 -30.18
N GLN A 41 28.40 -8.45 -30.46
CA GLN A 41 27.99 -9.87 -30.34
C GLN A 41 27.34 -10.21 -28.98
N SER A 42 27.81 -9.57 -27.90
CA SER A 42 27.22 -9.72 -26.56
C SER A 42 25.78 -9.19 -26.46
N ALA A 43 25.44 -8.10 -27.15
CA ALA A 43 24.10 -7.53 -27.15
C ALA A 43 23.09 -8.44 -27.84
N LYS A 44 23.50 -9.14 -28.90
CA LYS A 44 22.68 -10.14 -29.59
C LYS A 44 22.43 -11.36 -28.70
N HIS A 45 23.46 -11.86 -28.02
CA HIS A 45 23.32 -12.96 -27.08
C HIS A 45 22.35 -12.60 -25.93
N GLN A 46 22.55 -11.46 -25.28
CA GLN A 46 21.67 -10.97 -24.21
C GLN A 46 20.22 -10.81 -24.67
N HIS A 47 20.01 -10.30 -25.89
CA HIS A 47 18.66 -10.21 -26.46
C HIS A 47 18.02 -11.59 -26.65
N GLN A 48 18.74 -12.54 -27.22
CA GLN A 48 18.24 -13.90 -27.43
C GLN A 48 17.91 -14.58 -26.10
N GLN A 49 18.76 -14.45 -25.09
CA GLN A 49 18.51 -14.97 -23.74
C GLN A 49 17.25 -14.35 -23.11
N GLU A 50 17.14 -13.03 -23.13
CA GLU A 50 15.97 -12.35 -22.57
C GLU A 50 14.67 -12.79 -23.25
N VAL A 51 14.67 -12.91 -24.59
CA VAL A 51 13.51 -13.40 -25.33
C VAL A 51 13.17 -14.84 -24.94
N LEU A 52 14.16 -15.72 -24.81
CA LEU A 52 13.95 -17.12 -24.42
C LEU A 52 13.37 -17.23 -23.01
N ILE A 53 13.87 -16.41 -22.07
CA ILE A 53 13.35 -16.32 -20.71
C ILE A 53 11.92 -15.78 -20.74
N LEU A 54 11.67 -14.61 -21.32
CA LEU A 54 10.34 -14.00 -21.36
C LEU A 54 9.29 -14.91 -21.99
N LYS A 55 9.65 -15.68 -23.03
CA LYS A 55 8.76 -16.70 -23.64
C LYS A 55 8.37 -17.82 -22.68
N SER A 56 9.24 -18.19 -21.75
CA SER A 56 8.99 -19.29 -20.81
C SER A 56 8.27 -18.83 -19.54
N LEU A 57 8.12 -17.52 -19.33
CA LEU A 57 7.43 -16.94 -18.18
C LEU A 57 5.98 -16.59 -18.53
N SER A 58 5.04 -17.26 -17.85
CA SER A 58 3.62 -16.93 -17.93
C SER A 58 2.97 -17.01 -16.54
N PHE A 59 3.10 -15.93 -15.77
CA PHE A 59 2.47 -15.80 -14.46
C PHE A 59 2.35 -14.33 -14.02
N PRO A 60 1.47 -14.02 -13.04
CA PRO A 60 1.31 -12.65 -12.56
C PRO A 60 2.61 -12.01 -12.07
N GLY A 61 2.81 -10.75 -12.43
CA GLY A 61 4.02 -9.98 -12.07
C GLY A 61 5.11 -9.99 -13.13
N ILE A 62 4.91 -10.66 -14.27
CA ILE A 62 5.78 -10.55 -15.45
C ILE A 62 4.97 -9.90 -16.58
N PRO A 63 5.45 -8.81 -17.21
CA PRO A 63 4.80 -8.22 -18.38
C PRO A 63 4.70 -9.21 -19.54
N GLU A 64 3.55 -9.24 -20.21
CA GLU A 64 3.34 -10.12 -21.35
C GLU A 64 4.27 -9.76 -22.52
N LEU A 65 4.98 -10.76 -23.07
CA LEU A 65 5.76 -10.61 -24.29
C LEU A 65 4.82 -10.56 -25.50
N TYR A 66 4.86 -9.48 -26.26
CA TYR A 66 3.96 -9.25 -27.39
C TYR A 66 4.61 -9.59 -28.73
N GLU A 67 5.83 -9.11 -28.94
CA GLU A 67 6.60 -9.34 -30.15
C GLU A 67 8.09 -9.22 -29.83
N TYR A 68 8.94 -9.87 -30.62
CA TYR A 68 10.38 -9.63 -30.61
C TYR A 68 10.89 -9.82 -32.03
N GLY A 69 12.05 -9.23 -32.34
CA GLY A 69 12.65 -9.37 -33.65
C GLY A 69 14.07 -8.87 -33.69
N GLU A 70 14.74 -9.23 -34.78
CA GLU A 70 16.11 -8.85 -35.07
C GLU A 70 16.19 -8.42 -36.55
N ASN A 71 16.84 -7.29 -36.79
CA ASN A 71 17.24 -6.79 -38.11
C ASN A 71 18.77 -6.58 -38.10
N GLU A 72 19.38 -6.32 -39.27
CA GLU A 72 20.85 -6.21 -39.42
C GLU A 72 21.55 -5.36 -38.35
N ASN A 73 20.94 -4.24 -37.94
CA ASN A 73 21.55 -3.28 -37.01
C ASN A 73 20.83 -3.16 -35.64
N ILE A 74 19.69 -3.83 -35.43
CA ILE A 74 18.89 -3.69 -34.21
C ILE A 74 18.20 -4.99 -33.77
N CYS A 75 18.16 -5.21 -32.46
CA CYS A 75 17.28 -6.18 -31.82
C CYS A 75 16.19 -5.45 -31.04
N TYR A 76 14.98 -6.01 -31.00
CA TYR A 76 13.89 -5.39 -30.26
C TYR A 76 12.95 -6.36 -29.55
N ILE A 77 12.42 -5.90 -28.42
CA ILE A 77 11.39 -6.59 -27.63
C ILE A 77 10.22 -5.63 -27.47
N VAL A 78 9.02 -6.09 -27.79
CA VAL A 78 7.74 -5.41 -27.53
C VAL A 78 7.01 -6.20 -26.46
N GLN A 79 6.64 -5.52 -25.37
CA GLN A 79 5.96 -6.14 -24.23
C GLN A 79 4.84 -5.23 -23.70
N GLU A 80 4.04 -5.78 -22.80
CA GLU A 80 3.00 -5.04 -22.09
C GLU A 80 3.56 -3.76 -21.44
N TYR A 81 2.83 -2.65 -21.62
CA TYR A 81 3.04 -1.44 -20.83
C TYR A 81 2.30 -1.53 -19.49
N VAL A 82 3.08 -1.67 -18.41
CA VAL A 82 2.56 -1.63 -17.05
C VAL A 82 2.46 -0.17 -16.60
N SER A 83 1.24 0.35 -16.51
CA SER A 83 0.95 1.72 -16.05
C SER A 83 1.05 1.84 -14.52
N GLY A 84 2.26 1.69 -13.98
CA GLY A 84 2.55 1.73 -12.54
C GLY A 84 3.61 2.76 -12.15
N LYS A 85 3.88 2.87 -10.85
CA LYS A 85 5.04 3.61 -10.32
C LYS A 85 6.20 2.66 -10.10
N SER A 86 7.44 3.08 -10.36
CA SER A 86 8.60 2.28 -9.97
C SER A 86 8.72 2.19 -8.47
N LEU A 87 9.21 1.06 -7.99
CA LEU A 87 9.54 0.87 -6.57
C LEU A 87 10.58 1.91 -6.16
N HIS A 88 11.53 2.26 -7.03
CA HIS A 88 12.44 3.39 -6.83
C HIS A 88 11.70 4.68 -6.47
N SER A 89 10.73 5.11 -7.28
CA SER A 89 9.93 6.31 -7.00
C SER A 89 9.08 6.18 -5.73
N ILE A 90 8.61 4.98 -5.40
CA ILE A 90 7.86 4.72 -4.17
C ILE A 90 8.77 4.91 -2.94
N LEU A 91 10.01 4.40 -3.00
CA LEU A 91 10.99 4.45 -1.91
C LEU A 91 11.65 5.81 -1.71
N MET A 92 11.34 6.80 -2.56
CA MET A 92 11.62 8.21 -2.29
C MET A 92 10.81 8.74 -1.09
N GLN A 93 9.73 8.05 -0.71
CA GLN A 93 8.92 8.33 0.47
C GLN A 93 8.98 7.14 1.43
N PHE A 94 8.52 7.34 2.67
CA PHE A 94 8.29 6.22 3.59
C PHE A 94 7.08 5.41 3.14
N ILE A 95 7.19 4.08 3.23
CA ILE A 95 6.09 3.13 3.00
C ILE A 95 5.56 2.57 4.32
N SER A 96 4.32 2.07 4.30
CA SER A 96 3.72 1.41 5.46
C SER A 96 4.28 -0.02 5.65
N GLN A 97 4.18 -0.55 6.87
CA GLN A 97 4.48 -1.96 7.16
C GLN A 97 3.67 -2.92 6.28
N GLU A 98 2.39 -2.61 6.02
CA GLU A 98 1.54 -3.42 5.13
C GLU A 98 2.06 -3.42 3.70
N GLN A 99 2.43 -2.26 3.16
CA GLN A 99 3.01 -2.14 1.82
C GLN A 99 4.33 -2.91 1.73
N PHE A 100 5.21 -2.77 2.73
CA PHE A 100 6.45 -3.55 2.80
C PHE A 100 6.15 -5.05 2.73
N ILE A 101 5.33 -5.59 3.64
CA ILE A 101 5.03 -7.03 3.70
C ILE A 101 4.43 -7.50 2.37
N LYS A 102 3.47 -6.74 1.83
CA LYS A 102 2.75 -7.07 0.61
C LYS A 102 3.65 -7.06 -0.63
N TYR A 103 4.49 -6.05 -0.80
CA TYR A 103 5.39 -5.94 -1.94
C TYR A 103 6.52 -6.95 -1.84
N SER A 104 7.18 -7.06 -0.67
CA SER A 104 8.24 -8.04 -0.43
C SER A 104 7.77 -9.48 -0.69
N HIS A 105 6.56 -9.84 -0.22
CA HIS A 105 5.98 -11.15 -0.48
C HIS A 105 5.73 -11.39 -1.99
N GLN A 106 5.20 -10.41 -2.73
CA GLN A 106 5.01 -10.56 -4.18
C GLN A 106 6.34 -10.69 -4.94
N MET A 107 7.35 -9.90 -4.57
CA MET A 107 8.69 -9.96 -5.14
C MET A 107 9.31 -11.35 -4.92
N ILE A 108 9.21 -11.88 -3.69
CA ILE A 108 9.71 -13.23 -3.36
C ILE A 108 9.01 -14.31 -4.18
N ILE A 109 7.68 -14.26 -4.32
CA ILE A 109 6.93 -15.23 -5.13
C ILE A 109 7.37 -15.18 -6.61
N ILE A 110 7.58 -13.98 -7.16
CA ILE A 110 8.07 -13.83 -8.54
C ILE A 110 9.44 -14.51 -8.68
N VAL A 111 10.38 -14.21 -7.78
CA VAL A 111 11.75 -14.74 -7.85
C VAL A 111 11.80 -16.24 -7.59
N GLN A 112 11.01 -16.76 -6.64
CA GLN A 112 10.89 -18.22 -6.42
C GLN A 112 10.43 -18.94 -7.68
N LYS A 113 9.47 -18.38 -8.44
CA LYS A 113 9.04 -18.96 -9.71
C LYS A 113 10.14 -18.97 -10.77
N LEU A 114 11.02 -17.97 -10.79
CA LEU A 114 12.21 -17.98 -11.64
C LEU A 114 13.17 -19.10 -11.22
N HIS A 115 13.44 -19.22 -9.92
CA HIS A 115 14.35 -20.23 -9.37
C HIS A 115 13.83 -21.66 -9.52
N GLN A 116 12.51 -21.85 -9.56
CA GLN A 116 11.84 -23.15 -9.70
C GLN A 116 11.47 -23.50 -11.16
N HIS A 117 11.99 -22.75 -12.13
CA HIS A 117 11.65 -22.95 -13.52
C HIS A 117 12.02 -24.36 -14.01
N LEU A 118 11.15 -24.98 -14.82
CA LEU A 118 11.22 -26.40 -15.19
C LEU A 118 12.49 -26.80 -15.98
N ARG A 119 13.10 -25.86 -16.69
CA ARG A 119 14.34 -26.08 -17.47
C ARG A 119 15.62 -25.87 -16.64
N GLY A 120 15.47 -25.70 -15.33
CA GLY A 120 16.50 -25.23 -14.42
C GLY A 120 16.24 -23.80 -13.97
N PRO A 121 16.84 -23.39 -12.83
CA PRO A 121 16.71 -22.05 -12.29
C PRO A 121 17.02 -20.96 -13.32
N ILE A 122 16.22 -19.90 -13.31
CA ILE A 122 16.56 -18.64 -13.97
C ILE A 122 17.13 -17.73 -12.89
N LEU A 123 18.40 -17.34 -13.02
CA LEU A 123 19.02 -16.33 -12.14
C LEU A 123 18.78 -14.95 -12.74
N TYR A 124 18.28 -14.02 -11.93
CA TYR A 124 17.90 -12.68 -12.38
C TYR A 124 19.08 -11.71 -12.42
N LEU A 125 20.00 -11.80 -11.46
CA LEU A 125 21.32 -11.14 -11.44
C LEU A 125 21.37 -9.59 -11.43
N ASP A 126 20.25 -8.88 -11.67
CA ASP A 126 20.22 -7.39 -11.68
C ASP A 126 19.11 -6.79 -10.83
N PHE A 127 19.05 -7.19 -9.56
CA PHE A 127 18.08 -6.63 -8.61
C PHE A 127 18.34 -5.16 -8.35
N LYS A 128 17.34 -4.32 -8.63
CA LYS A 128 17.29 -2.91 -8.23
C LYS A 128 15.86 -2.40 -8.19
N SER A 129 15.62 -1.33 -7.46
CA SER A 129 14.28 -0.76 -7.25
C SER A 129 13.62 -0.24 -8.54
N GLU A 130 14.41 0.06 -9.56
CA GLU A 130 14.01 0.56 -10.87
C GLU A 130 13.40 -0.55 -11.72
N HIS A 131 13.75 -1.80 -11.44
CA HIS A 131 13.25 -2.98 -12.14
C HIS A 131 11.93 -3.50 -11.59
N PHE A 132 11.44 -2.95 -10.48
CA PHE A 132 10.12 -3.29 -9.97
C PHE A 132 9.15 -2.14 -10.22
N LEU A 133 7.99 -2.44 -10.82
CA LEU A 133 6.85 -1.52 -10.90
C LEU A 133 5.73 -1.99 -9.96
N VAL A 134 4.97 -1.04 -9.44
CA VAL A 134 3.73 -1.31 -8.71
C VAL A 134 2.57 -0.65 -9.45
N ARG A 135 1.60 -1.47 -9.86
CA ARG A 135 0.34 -1.05 -10.47
C ARG A 135 -0.79 -1.66 -9.68
N ASP A 136 -1.70 -0.83 -9.16
CA ASP A 136 -2.87 -1.30 -8.39
C ASP A 136 -2.47 -2.28 -7.27
N GLU A 137 -1.35 -1.97 -6.59
CA GLU A 137 -0.74 -2.78 -5.53
C GLU A 137 -0.17 -4.16 -5.95
N ILE A 138 -0.13 -4.43 -7.25
CA ILE A 138 0.50 -5.62 -7.83
C ILE A 138 1.93 -5.25 -8.25
N VAL A 139 2.89 -6.07 -7.84
CA VAL A 139 4.30 -5.91 -8.20
C VAL A 139 4.58 -6.58 -9.54
N TYR A 140 5.29 -5.89 -10.42
CA TYR A 140 5.81 -6.40 -11.68
C TYR A 140 7.33 -6.31 -11.70
N LEU A 141 7.99 -7.41 -12.06
CA LEU A 141 9.43 -7.45 -12.34
C LEU A 141 9.65 -7.17 -13.82
N LEU A 142 10.50 -6.19 -14.10
CA LEU A 142 10.89 -5.77 -15.43
C LEU A 142 12.33 -6.18 -15.71
N ASP A 143 12.69 -6.09 -16.99
CA ASP A 143 14.07 -6.13 -17.49
C ASP A 143 14.87 -7.40 -17.15
N PHE A 144 14.87 -8.33 -18.09
CA PHE A 144 15.55 -9.62 -17.98
C PHE A 144 16.83 -9.66 -18.81
N GLY A 145 17.37 -8.48 -19.18
CA GLY A 145 18.53 -8.38 -20.08
C GLY A 145 19.84 -8.97 -19.54
N LEU A 146 19.93 -9.17 -18.22
CA LEU A 146 21.05 -9.84 -17.54
C LEU A 146 20.67 -11.19 -16.92
N ALA A 147 19.41 -11.61 -17.07
CA ALA A 147 18.95 -12.87 -16.52
C ALA A 147 19.45 -14.04 -17.37
N GLU A 148 19.76 -15.16 -16.74
CA GLU A 148 20.31 -16.35 -17.41
C GLU A 148 19.72 -17.65 -16.87
N PHE A 149 19.58 -18.65 -17.75
CA PHE A 149 19.28 -20.02 -17.34
C PHE A 149 20.52 -20.67 -16.73
N ALA A 150 20.36 -21.30 -15.57
CA ALA A 150 21.39 -22.08 -14.89
C ALA A 150 20.95 -23.55 -14.76
N PRO A 151 20.96 -24.38 -15.83
CA PRO A 151 20.46 -25.76 -15.78
C PRO A 151 21.20 -26.67 -14.79
N SER A 152 22.49 -26.41 -14.58
CA SER A 152 23.34 -27.08 -13.57
C SER A 152 23.15 -26.50 -12.16
N GLY A 153 22.33 -25.47 -11.99
CA GLY A 153 22.15 -24.70 -10.75
C GLY A 153 23.23 -23.66 -10.49
N GLN A 154 24.19 -23.51 -11.39
CA GLN A 154 25.38 -22.67 -11.22
C GLN A 154 25.73 -21.92 -12.51
N LEU A 155 26.18 -20.67 -12.39
CA LEU A 155 26.78 -19.89 -13.48
C LEU A 155 28.17 -19.41 -13.07
N GLU A 156 29.12 -19.45 -14.01
CA GLU A 156 30.51 -19.03 -13.79
C GLU A 156 30.80 -17.71 -14.50
N ASN A 157 31.82 -16.97 -14.02
CA ASN A 157 32.33 -15.76 -14.68
C ASN A 157 31.28 -14.68 -14.94
N ILE A 158 30.34 -14.48 -13.99
CA ILE A 158 29.39 -13.36 -14.06
C ILE A 158 30.17 -12.05 -13.87
N GLU A 159 30.17 -11.20 -14.91
CA GLU A 159 30.87 -9.91 -14.92
C GLU A 159 29.94 -8.68 -14.88
N TYR A 160 28.64 -8.90 -14.73
CA TYR A 160 27.60 -7.87 -14.81
C TYR A 160 26.68 -7.92 -13.57
N GLY A 161 25.83 -6.90 -13.46
CA GLY A 161 24.94 -6.68 -12.33
C GLY A 161 25.18 -5.35 -11.64
N THR A 162 24.22 -4.89 -10.85
CA THR A 162 24.34 -3.62 -10.12
C THR A 162 25.15 -3.83 -8.84
N GLU A 163 26.38 -3.28 -8.81
CA GLU A 163 27.38 -3.48 -7.73
C GLU A 163 26.82 -3.37 -6.31
N GLU A 164 25.95 -2.39 -6.08
CA GLU A 164 25.33 -2.13 -4.78
C GLU A 164 24.49 -3.30 -4.24
N PHE A 165 23.93 -4.12 -5.12
CA PHE A 165 23.07 -5.26 -4.76
C PHE A 165 23.78 -6.60 -4.95
N SER A 166 24.87 -6.66 -5.70
CA SER A 166 25.54 -7.90 -6.06
C SER A 166 26.10 -8.66 -4.86
N ALA A 167 25.88 -9.97 -4.85
CA ALA A 167 26.43 -10.87 -3.83
C ALA A 167 27.97 -10.82 -3.80
N PRO A 168 28.62 -11.10 -2.64
CA PRO A 168 30.08 -11.11 -2.55
C PRO A 168 30.75 -12.03 -3.58
N GLU A 169 30.21 -13.23 -3.80
CA GLU A 169 30.75 -14.19 -4.75
C GLU A 169 30.62 -13.72 -6.20
N THR A 170 29.52 -13.05 -6.57
CA THR A 170 29.36 -12.48 -7.92
C THR A 170 30.29 -11.29 -8.13
N ARG A 171 30.49 -10.44 -7.11
CA ARG A 171 31.50 -9.35 -7.16
C ARG A 171 32.93 -9.86 -7.32
N GLN A 172 33.21 -11.04 -6.76
CA GLN A 172 34.51 -11.72 -6.88
C GLN A 172 34.62 -12.60 -8.14
N ARG A 173 33.64 -12.54 -9.05
CA ARG A 173 33.57 -13.34 -10.29
C ARG A 173 33.64 -14.86 -10.05
N ARG A 174 33.10 -15.30 -8.91
CA ARG A 174 32.95 -16.70 -8.55
C ARG A 174 31.60 -17.23 -9.06
N ILE A 175 31.26 -18.45 -8.65
CA ILE A 175 30.05 -19.14 -9.05
C ILE A 175 28.81 -18.42 -8.49
N ALA A 176 27.91 -18.01 -9.37
CA ALA A 176 26.59 -17.50 -9.03
C ALA A 176 25.57 -18.64 -8.93
N THR A 177 24.68 -18.56 -7.96
CA THR A 177 23.59 -19.53 -7.75
C THR A 177 22.30 -18.81 -7.35
N VAL A 178 21.22 -19.55 -7.10
CA VAL A 178 20.00 -18.98 -6.52
C VAL A 178 20.25 -18.23 -5.20
N ALA A 179 21.28 -18.64 -4.43
CA ALA A 179 21.67 -17.95 -3.20
C ALA A 179 22.31 -16.57 -3.45
N SER A 180 22.83 -16.33 -4.66
CA SER A 180 23.32 -15.01 -5.08
C SER A 180 22.15 -14.06 -5.31
N ASP A 181 21.09 -14.51 -6.00
CA ASP A 181 19.85 -13.76 -6.15
C ASP A 181 19.15 -13.51 -4.80
N VAL A 182 19.16 -14.49 -3.89
CA VAL A 182 18.64 -14.34 -2.51
C VAL A 182 19.34 -13.19 -1.79
N TYR A 183 20.66 -13.08 -1.91
CA TYR A 183 21.42 -11.98 -1.33
C TYR A 183 21.01 -10.65 -1.95
N SER A 184 20.99 -10.55 -3.28
CA SER A 184 20.70 -9.32 -3.99
C SER A 184 19.27 -8.81 -3.73
N LEU A 185 18.29 -9.71 -3.74
CA LEU A 185 16.93 -9.39 -3.31
C LEU A 185 16.92 -8.97 -1.83
N GLY A 186 17.68 -9.65 -0.97
CA GLY A 186 17.80 -9.30 0.46
C GLY A 186 18.32 -7.88 0.69
N ILE A 187 19.30 -7.42 -0.09
CA ILE A 187 19.80 -6.04 -0.04
C ILE A 187 18.70 -5.05 -0.45
N LEU A 188 17.96 -5.33 -1.53
CA LEU A 188 16.84 -4.49 -1.94
C LEU A 188 15.73 -4.44 -0.88
N LEU A 189 15.40 -5.59 -0.27
CA LEU A 189 14.43 -5.65 0.81
C LEU A 189 14.92 -4.92 2.08
N LYS A 190 16.22 -4.92 2.39
CA LYS A 190 16.80 -4.09 3.46
C LYS A 190 16.60 -2.60 3.20
N LYS A 191 16.81 -2.13 1.97
CA LYS A 191 16.51 -0.74 1.60
C LYS A 191 15.03 -0.41 1.76
N MET A 192 14.13 -1.31 1.36
CA MET A 192 12.70 -1.15 1.61
C MET A 192 12.39 -1.08 3.10
N PHE A 193 13.05 -1.92 3.91
CA PHE A 193 12.87 -1.98 5.36
C PHE A 193 13.29 -0.67 6.03
N GLU A 194 14.39 -0.05 5.62
CA GLU A 194 14.83 1.27 6.10
C GLU A 194 13.84 2.39 5.76
N LYS A 195 13.11 2.25 4.64
CA LYS A 195 12.03 3.16 4.22
C LYS A 195 10.68 2.78 4.84
N THR A 196 10.63 1.84 5.76
CA THR A 196 9.38 1.39 6.40
C THR A 196 9.32 1.81 7.85
N ARG A 197 8.15 2.30 8.29
CA ARG A 197 7.86 2.48 9.72
C ARG A 197 7.15 1.23 10.23
N PHE A 198 7.78 0.56 11.18
CA PHE A 198 7.22 -0.57 11.89
C PHE A 198 6.73 -0.11 13.26
N ASP A 199 5.43 -0.28 13.50
CA ASP A 199 4.80 0.04 14.79
C ASP A 199 4.93 -1.14 15.77
N ASP A 200 5.02 -2.36 15.24
CA ASP A 200 5.19 -3.60 16.00
C ASP A 200 6.67 -4.02 16.00
N LEU A 201 7.29 -3.99 17.19
CA LEU A 201 8.70 -4.34 17.38
C LEU A 201 8.99 -5.82 17.17
N GLU A 202 8.02 -6.70 17.43
CA GLU A 202 8.16 -8.14 17.19
C GLU A 202 8.18 -8.41 15.69
N VAL A 203 7.23 -7.82 14.95
CA VAL A 203 7.20 -7.91 13.48
C VAL A 203 8.48 -7.35 12.87
N LYS A 204 8.94 -6.20 13.36
CA LYS A 204 10.20 -5.59 12.95
C LYS A 204 11.39 -6.54 13.15
N SER A 205 11.48 -7.17 14.32
CA SER A 205 12.56 -8.11 14.65
C SER A 205 12.52 -9.37 13.78
N ARG A 206 11.33 -9.95 13.56
CA ARG A 206 11.14 -11.12 12.68
C ARG A 206 11.59 -10.82 11.26
N ILE A 207 11.17 -9.68 10.69
CA ILE A 207 11.59 -9.25 9.35
C ILE A 207 13.10 -8.98 9.31
N GLN A 208 13.65 -8.27 10.30
CA GLN A 208 15.09 -8.01 10.35
C GLN A 208 15.92 -9.31 10.37
N SER A 209 15.46 -10.33 11.10
CA SER A 209 16.11 -11.63 11.19
C SER A 209 16.19 -12.35 9.85
N ILE A 210 15.08 -12.41 9.08
CA ILE A 210 15.09 -13.02 7.74
C ILE A 210 15.98 -12.22 6.77
N LEU A 211 15.93 -10.89 6.81
CA LEU A 211 16.76 -10.05 5.94
C LEU A 211 18.24 -10.22 6.24
N ASN A 212 18.61 -10.33 7.51
CA ASN A 212 19.99 -10.57 7.92
C ASN A 212 20.52 -11.90 7.37
N ARG A 213 19.72 -12.97 7.43
CA ARG A 213 20.08 -14.28 6.89
C ARG A 213 20.17 -14.32 5.37
N MET A 214 19.26 -13.64 4.67
CA MET A 214 19.34 -13.51 3.21
C MET A 214 20.64 -12.83 2.75
N THR A 215 21.15 -11.87 3.53
CA THR A 215 22.31 -11.05 3.18
C THR A 215 23.62 -11.43 3.89
N LYS A 216 23.72 -12.66 4.41
CA LYS A 216 24.99 -13.15 4.97
C LYS A 216 26.04 -13.24 3.87
N GLU A 217 27.26 -12.78 4.15
CA GLU A 217 28.34 -12.85 3.17
C GLU A 217 28.80 -14.29 2.95
N ASP A 218 28.96 -15.05 4.04
CA ASP A 218 29.23 -16.49 3.98
C ASP A 218 28.00 -17.24 3.42
N LEU A 219 28.22 -17.99 2.34
CA LEU A 219 27.20 -18.83 1.71
C LEU A 219 26.67 -19.92 2.64
N ALA A 220 27.49 -20.44 3.57
CA ALA A 220 27.06 -21.47 4.50
C ALA A 220 26.07 -20.95 5.56
N GLU A 221 26.14 -19.65 5.87
CA GLU A 221 25.21 -18.98 6.80
C GLU A 221 24.04 -18.30 6.08
N ARG A 222 24.11 -18.16 4.76
CA ARG A 222 23.10 -17.50 3.95
C ARG A 222 21.90 -18.41 3.75
N SER A 223 20.70 -17.81 3.74
CA SER A 223 19.50 -18.50 3.31
C SER A 223 19.72 -19.11 1.90
N PRO A 224 19.60 -20.44 1.73
CA PRO A 224 19.91 -21.09 0.45
C PRO A 224 18.83 -20.83 -0.61
N ASN A 225 17.64 -20.42 -0.19
CA ASN A 225 16.51 -20.09 -1.03
C ASN A 225 15.57 -19.11 -0.27
N LEU A 226 14.45 -18.77 -0.89
CA LEU A 226 13.50 -17.78 -0.34
C LEU A 226 12.37 -18.37 0.53
N SER A 227 12.32 -19.69 0.75
CA SER A 227 11.17 -20.35 1.40
C SER A 227 10.90 -19.82 2.80
N GLU A 228 11.95 -19.63 3.61
CA GLU A 228 11.79 -19.08 4.95
C GLU A 228 11.25 -17.64 4.94
N ALA A 229 11.78 -16.80 4.05
CA ALA A 229 11.34 -15.42 3.93
C ALA A 229 9.89 -15.33 3.44
N GLU A 230 9.50 -16.21 2.50
CA GLU A 230 8.12 -16.34 2.03
C GLU A 230 7.18 -16.72 3.17
N GLU A 231 7.51 -17.76 3.93
CA GLU A 231 6.69 -18.27 5.04
C GLU A 231 6.43 -17.20 6.09
N VAL A 232 7.48 -16.53 6.56
CA VAL A 232 7.37 -15.43 7.54
C VAL A 232 6.51 -14.29 6.99
N LEU A 233 6.72 -13.84 5.75
CA LEU A 233 5.94 -12.74 5.18
C LEU A 233 4.49 -13.13 4.92
N LYS A 234 4.23 -14.40 4.56
CA LYS A 234 2.89 -14.95 4.34
C LYS A 234 2.11 -14.98 5.64
N GLU A 235 2.72 -15.45 6.73
CA GLU A 235 2.14 -15.44 8.07
C GLU A 235 1.80 -14.02 8.52
N LEU A 236 2.76 -13.09 8.43
CA LEU A 236 2.56 -11.70 8.80
C LEU A 236 1.42 -11.05 7.99
N ARG A 237 1.33 -11.36 6.70
CA ARG A 237 0.24 -10.91 5.83
C ARG A 237 -1.10 -11.53 6.23
N TYR A 238 -1.13 -12.80 6.64
CA TYR A 238 -2.34 -13.47 7.12
C TYR A 238 -2.81 -12.85 8.44
N GLN A 239 -1.90 -12.63 9.39
CA GLN A 239 -2.18 -11.95 10.66
C GLN A 239 -2.73 -10.55 10.44
N ALA A 240 -2.13 -9.76 9.53
CA ALA A 240 -2.63 -8.44 9.17
C ALA A 240 -4.07 -8.51 8.60
N LYS A 241 -4.36 -9.49 7.74
CA LYS A 241 -5.71 -9.70 7.18
C LYS A 241 -6.73 -10.17 8.22
N GLU A 242 -6.36 -11.07 9.13
CA GLU A 242 -7.24 -11.52 10.22
C GLU A 242 -7.53 -10.39 11.22
N ASN A 243 -6.52 -9.58 11.53
CA ASN A 243 -6.68 -8.37 12.32
C ASN A 243 -7.62 -7.39 11.61
N GLN A 244 -7.41 -7.11 10.32
CA GLN A 244 -8.34 -6.28 9.53
C GLN A 244 -9.76 -6.88 9.54
N LYS A 245 -9.93 -8.19 9.33
CA LYS A 245 -11.23 -8.87 9.36
C LYS A 245 -11.97 -8.72 10.67
N SER A 246 -11.26 -8.78 11.80
CA SER A 246 -11.84 -8.59 13.13
C SER A 246 -12.42 -7.18 13.34
N LEU A 247 -11.96 -6.20 12.55
CA LEU A 247 -12.44 -4.81 12.57
C LEU A 247 -13.63 -4.58 11.63
N LEU A 248 -13.85 -5.46 10.65
CA LEU A 248 -14.90 -5.29 9.64
C LEU A 248 -16.29 -5.42 10.26
N ASN A 249 -17.24 -4.63 9.76
CA ASN A 249 -18.63 -4.54 10.24
C ASN A 249 -18.78 -3.90 11.63
N LYS A 250 -17.70 -3.38 12.22
CA LYS A 250 -17.79 -2.53 13.42
C LYS A 250 -18.33 -1.15 13.05
N LYS A 251 -19.23 -0.64 13.88
CA LYS A 251 -19.79 0.71 13.76
C LYS A 251 -19.21 1.60 14.84
N VAL A 252 -18.64 2.74 14.43
CA VAL A 252 -18.16 3.81 15.31
C VAL A 252 -19.18 4.94 15.28
N ALA A 253 -19.80 5.24 16.42
CA ALA A 253 -20.67 6.40 16.55
C ALA A 253 -19.82 7.65 16.83
N VAL A 254 -19.94 8.69 16.00
CA VAL A 254 -19.34 9.99 16.27
C VAL A 254 -20.45 10.98 16.60
N LEU A 255 -20.37 11.56 17.79
CA LEU A 255 -21.41 12.38 18.40
C LEU A 255 -20.82 13.73 18.82
N GLY A 256 -21.55 14.83 18.64
CA GLY A 256 -21.18 16.13 19.22
C GLY A 256 -21.93 16.40 20.51
N SER A 257 -21.31 17.05 21.49
CA SER A 257 -22.02 17.53 22.68
C SER A 257 -22.96 18.71 22.38
N GLN A 258 -22.64 19.52 21.38
CA GLN A 258 -23.47 20.65 20.93
C GLN A 258 -23.32 20.90 19.41
N PRO A 259 -24.21 21.72 18.81
CA PRO A 259 -24.04 22.15 17.43
C PRO A 259 -22.67 22.82 17.20
N ARG A 260 -22.09 22.58 16.01
CA ARG A 260 -20.85 23.21 15.54
C ARG A 260 -19.57 22.87 16.32
N VAL A 261 -19.58 21.83 17.15
CA VAL A 261 -18.39 21.36 17.88
C VAL A 261 -17.38 20.59 17.00
N GLY A 262 -17.70 20.36 15.74
CA GLY A 262 -16.81 19.72 14.75
C GLY A 262 -17.06 18.24 14.49
N THR A 263 -18.22 17.67 14.87
CA THR A 263 -18.55 16.25 14.68
C THR A 263 -18.28 15.72 13.26
N THR A 264 -18.73 16.45 12.24
CA THR A 264 -18.51 16.07 10.84
C THR A 264 -17.05 16.12 10.43
N PHE A 265 -16.32 17.12 10.92
CA PHE A 265 -14.87 17.24 10.68
C PHE A 265 -14.13 16.06 11.30
N VAL A 266 -14.41 15.71 12.55
CA VAL A 266 -13.81 14.55 13.25
C VAL A 266 -14.14 13.25 12.53
N SER A 267 -15.39 13.06 12.12
CA SER A 267 -15.84 11.86 11.41
C SER A 267 -15.13 11.68 10.07
N ALA A 268 -14.99 12.76 9.30
CA ALA A 268 -14.28 12.75 8.02
C ALA A 268 -12.78 12.47 8.20
N LEU A 269 -12.16 13.14 9.17
CA LEU A 269 -10.75 12.96 9.52
C LEU A 269 -10.45 11.52 9.95
N LEU A 270 -11.26 10.97 10.85
CA LEU A 270 -11.11 9.59 11.33
C LEU A 270 -11.20 8.58 10.18
N THR A 271 -12.17 8.76 9.29
CA THR A 271 -12.35 7.90 8.12
C THR A 271 -11.11 7.92 7.23
N GLY A 272 -10.59 9.10 6.92
CA GLY A 272 -9.37 9.25 6.12
C GLY A 272 -8.12 8.66 6.78
N CYS A 273 -7.99 8.82 8.10
CA CYS A 273 -6.89 8.26 8.89
C CYS A 273 -6.89 6.74 8.90
N LEU A 274 -8.04 6.10 9.15
CA LEU A 274 -8.15 4.64 9.15
C LEU A 274 -7.80 4.04 7.79
N ASN A 275 -8.37 4.61 6.71
CA ASN A 275 -8.07 4.16 5.33
C ASN A 275 -6.58 4.30 4.99
N ARG A 276 -5.91 5.37 5.45
CA ARG A 276 -4.47 5.57 5.23
C ARG A 276 -3.61 4.53 5.97
N LEU A 277 -4.10 4.00 7.09
CA LEU A 277 -3.47 2.92 7.84
C LEU A 277 -3.86 1.53 7.32
N GLY A 278 -4.56 1.45 6.18
CA GLY A 278 -4.99 0.18 5.61
C GLY A 278 -6.20 -0.46 6.29
N VAL A 279 -6.87 0.24 7.22
CA VAL A 279 -8.14 -0.21 7.81
C VAL A 279 -9.28 0.35 6.95
N PRO A 280 -10.01 -0.48 6.17
CA PRO A 280 -11.06 0.02 5.29
C PRO A 280 -12.19 0.66 6.12
N ALA A 281 -12.32 1.97 6.06
CA ALA A 281 -13.34 2.75 6.74
C ALA A 281 -14.26 3.45 5.72
N CYS A 282 -15.52 3.61 6.08
CA CYS A 282 -16.51 4.30 5.28
C CYS A 282 -17.26 5.30 6.15
N TYR A 283 -17.27 6.56 5.74
CA TYR A 283 -18.11 7.56 6.38
C TYR A 283 -19.58 7.31 6.04
N LYS A 284 -20.42 7.29 7.07
CA LYS A 284 -21.88 7.14 6.98
C LYS A 284 -22.56 8.33 7.63
N GLU A 285 -23.43 9.00 6.89
CA GLU A 285 -24.25 10.09 7.43
C GLU A 285 -25.56 9.57 8.02
N ASP A 286 -26.08 10.26 9.04
CA ASP A 286 -27.47 10.10 9.47
C ASP A 286 -28.43 10.44 8.30
N PRO A 287 -29.21 9.47 7.78
CA PRO A 287 -30.08 9.67 6.62
C PRO A 287 -31.15 10.73 6.84
N LYS A 288 -31.44 11.09 8.10
CA LYS A 288 -32.42 12.12 8.45
C LYS A 288 -31.87 13.55 8.34
N LYS A 289 -30.55 13.71 8.21
CA LYS A 289 -29.88 15.02 8.32
C LYS A 289 -29.29 15.53 6.98
N ARG A 290 -28.87 14.66 6.05
CA ARG A 290 -28.52 14.96 4.63
C ARG A 290 -27.73 16.27 4.38
N TRP A 291 -26.66 16.54 5.12
CA TRP A 291 -25.85 17.75 4.99
C TRP A 291 -24.75 17.61 3.93
N ILE A 292 -24.20 16.42 3.71
CA ILE A 292 -23.01 16.30 2.85
C ILE A 292 -23.33 16.50 1.37
N VAL A 293 -24.54 16.13 0.92
CA VAL A 293 -25.00 16.21 -0.49
C VAL A 293 -24.99 17.64 -1.06
N GLY A 294 -24.77 18.67 -0.24
CA GLY A 294 -24.55 20.06 -0.69
C GLY A 294 -23.29 20.75 -0.15
N SER A 295 -22.40 20.04 0.55
CA SER A 295 -21.27 20.67 1.26
C SER A 295 -20.00 20.82 0.41
N SER A 296 -19.12 21.75 0.79
CA SER A 296 -17.78 21.91 0.21
C SER A 296 -16.89 20.67 0.35
N LEU A 297 -17.24 19.71 1.21
CA LEU A 297 -16.53 18.44 1.38
C LEU A 297 -16.55 17.60 0.09
N LEU A 298 -17.60 17.72 -0.74
CA LEU A 298 -17.79 16.97 -1.98
C LEU A 298 -17.18 17.59 -3.24
N LYS A 299 -16.75 18.87 -3.20
CA LYS A 299 -16.44 19.68 -4.39
C LYS A 299 -15.21 19.23 -5.20
N GLU A 300 -14.36 18.37 -4.65
CA GLU A 300 -13.07 17.98 -5.25
C GLU A 300 -12.82 16.46 -5.28
N GLY A 301 -13.86 15.65 -5.03
CA GLY A 301 -13.73 14.19 -5.05
C GLY A 301 -14.26 13.54 -6.32
N ARG A 302 -14.18 12.20 -6.35
CA ARG A 302 -14.68 11.35 -7.42
C ARG A 302 -15.85 10.53 -6.92
N PHE A 303 -16.92 10.45 -7.71
CA PHE A 303 -18.04 9.57 -7.46
C PHE A 303 -17.88 8.28 -8.25
N THR A 304 -18.19 7.16 -7.61
CA THR A 304 -18.47 5.88 -8.26
C THR A 304 -20.00 5.64 -8.24
N GLU A 305 -20.45 4.51 -8.76
CA GLU A 305 -21.89 4.15 -8.70
C GLU A 305 -22.44 4.08 -7.26
N SER A 306 -21.60 3.83 -6.26
CA SER A 306 -22.03 3.59 -4.88
C SER A 306 -21.29 4.40 -3.80
N GLU A 307 -20.19 5.07 -4.14
CA GLU A 307 -19.29 5.69 -3.17
C GLU A 307 -18.74 7.05 -3.66
N TYR A 308 -18.38 7.90 -2.71
CA TYR A 308 -17.62 9.12 -2.94
C TYR A 308 -16.21 8.97 -2.37
N TRP A 309 -15.21 9.43 -3.11
CA TRP A 309 -13.80 9.35 -2.77
C TRP A 309 -13.11 10.71 -2.86
N ARG A 310 -12.31 11.05 -1.86
CA ARG A 310 -11.38 12.20 -1.90
C ARG A 310 -10.09 11.84 -1.16
N GLY A 311 -9.02 11.55 -1.90
CA GLY A 311 -7.79 11.01 -1.32
C GLY A 311 -8.05 9.69 -0.58
N CYS A 312 -7.70 9.62 0.71
CA CYS A 312 -7.97 8.47 1.57
C CYS A 312 -9.38 8.49 2.19
N PHE A 313 -10.18 9.54 1.99
CA PHE A 313 -11.54 9.60 2.49
C PHE A 313 -12.50 8.89 1.55
N ARG A 314 -13.39 8.09 2.14
CA ARG A 314 -14.47 7.38 1.45
C ARG A 314 -15.78 7.58 2.19
N ALA A 315 -16.85 7.87 1.46
CA ALA A 315 -18.20 7.98 2.00
C ALA A 315 -19.21 7.25 1.12
N THR A 316 -20.37 6.92 1.68
CA THR A 316 -21.54 6.55 0.89
C THR A 316 -22.48 7.74 0.78
N PRO A 317 -22.70 8.31 -0.42
CA PRO A 317 -23.67 9.37 -0.61
C PRO A 317 -25.10 8.87 -0.33
N ASP A 318 -25.92 9.67 0.36
CA ASP A 318 -27.36 9.45 0.36
C ASP A 318 -27.97 10.11 -0.88
N TYR A 319 -28.30 9.30 -1.89
CA TYR A 319 -28.92 9.77 -3.14
C TYR A 319 -30.39 10.22 -2.97
N GLY A 320 -30.91 10.25 -1.73
CA GLY A 320 -32.25 10.73 -1.42
C GLY A 320 -33.34 9.67 -1.54
N PRO A 321 -34.62 10.06 -1.38
CA PRO A 321 -35.74 9.14 -1.27
C PRO A 321 -36.16 8.54 -2.62
N PHE A 322 -35.68 9.10 -3.73
CA PHE A 322 -36.02 8.68 -5.09
C PHE A 322 -35.18 7.49 -5.59
N VAL A 323 -34.13 7.10 -4.85
CA VAL A 323 -33.34 5.88 -5.12
C VAL A 323 -33.76 4.79 -4.13
N LYS A 324 -34.53 3.82 -4.62
CA LYS A 324 -35.08 2.72 -3.81
C LYS A 324 -33.97 1.91 -3.15
N SER A 325 -34.14 1.56 -1.87
CA SER A 325 -33.16 0.82 -1.08
C SER A 325 -32.74 -0.52 -1.69
N GLY A 326 -33.62 -1.18 -2.46
CA GLY A 326 -33.35 -2.45 -3.15
C GLY A 326 -32.65 -2.33 -4.52
N GLU A 327 -32.56 -1.13 -5.10
CA GLU A 327 -31.78 -0.85 -6.33
C GLU A 327 -30.34 -0.40 -6.01
N ARG A 328 -30.03 -0.22 -4.72
CA ARG A 328 -28.68 0.11 -4.25
C ARG A 328 -27.82 -1.15 -4.37
N LYS A 329 -26.78 -1.13 -5.22
CA LYS A 329 -25.73 -2.15 -5.17
C LYS A 329 -25.21 -2.23 -3.73
N PRO A 330 -25.04 -3.45 -3.15
CA PRO A 330 -24.57 -3.58 -1.79
C PRO A 330 -23.27 -2.79 -1.61
N HIS A 331 -23.19 -2.02 -0.52
CA HIS A 331 -22.00 -1.27 -0.16
C HIS A 331 -20.81 -2.22 -0.07
N SER A 332 -19.57 -1.72 -0.13
CA SER A 332 -18.40 -2.58 0.06
C SER A 332 -18.56 -3.36 1.37
N VAL A 333 -18.92 -4.63 1.26
CA VAL A 333 -19.05 -5.54 2.39
C VAL A 333 -17.61 -5.70 2.86
N ASN A 334 -17.32 -5.31 4.12
CA ASN A 334 -15.99 -5.23 4.75
C ASN A 334 -15.46 -3.81 5.00
N THR A 335 -16.17 -3.00 5.79
CA THR A 335 -15.67 -1.70 6.29
C THR A 335 -15.95 -1.48 7.77
N VAL A 336 -15.14 -0.62 8.41
CA VAL A 336 -15.51 0.08 9.64
C VAL A 336 -16.41 1.24 9.26
N ASP A 337 -17.64 1.26 9.75
CA ASP A 337 -18.58 2.33 9.48
C ASP A 337 -18.38 3.46 10.49
N ILE A 338 -17.90 4.62 10.02
CA ILE A 338 -17.78 5.84 10.82
C ILE A 338 -19.08 6.61 10.67
N CYS A 339 -19.98 6.46 11.64
CA CYS A 339 -21.31 7.05 11.60
C CYS A 339 -21.31 8.43 12.24
N ASP A 340 -21.47 9.47 11.42
CA ASP A 340 -21.71 10.83 11.89
C ASP A 340 -23.17 10.97 12.32
N LEU A 341 -23.39 11.00 13.63
CA LEU A 341 -24.72 11.11 14.23
C LEU A 341 -25.07 12.58 14.56
N GLY A 342 -24.15 13.52 14.33
CA GLY A 342 -24.27 14.91 14.75
C GLY A 342 -24.40 15.05 16.28
N VAL A 343 -25.18 16.01 16.75
CA VAL A 343 -25.37 16.25 18.20
C VAL A 343 -26.04 15.06 18.89
N TYR A 344 -25.48 14.65 20.03
CA TYR A 344 -26.01 13.57 20.86
C TYR A 344 -27.40 13.93 21.40
N ARG A 345 -28.27 12.92 21.38
CA ARG A 345 -29.60 12.97 21.99
C ARG A 345 -29.83 11.61 22.66
N PRO A 346 -30.30 11.56 23.92
CA PRO A 346 -30.50 10.30 24.64
C PRO A 346 -31.41 9.30 23.92
N GLU A 347 -32.34 9.77 23.10
CA GLU A 347 -33.24 8.95 22.27
C GLU A 347 -32.52 8.18 21.15
N LYS A 348 -31.25 8.50 20.85
CA LYS A 348 -30.47 7.74 19.86
C LYS A 348 -29.98 6.45 20.49
N GLY A 349 -30.50 5.31 20.04
CA GLY A 349 -30.00 3.99 20.40
C GLY A 349 -28.53 3.83 19.99
N LEU A 350 -27.65 3.58 20.96
CA LEU A 350 -26.20 3.39 20.76
C LEU A 350 -25.75 1.93 20.96
N GLU A 351 -26.68 0.99 21.03
CA GLU A 351 -26.42 -0.44 21.32
C GLU A 351 -25.62 -1.14 20.21
N ASN A 352 -25.83 -0.75 18.96
CA ASN A 352 -25.21 -1.38 17.79
C ASN A 352 -23.84 -0.81 17.41
N TYR A 353 -23.22 -0.01 18.29
CA TYR A 353 -21.94 0.65 18.04
C TYR A 353 -20.86 0.10 18.97
N SER A 354 -19.78 -0.43 18.37
CA SER A 354 -18.61 -0.97 19.07
C SER A 354 -17.79 0.11 19.79
N LEU A 355 -17.82 1.34 19.27
CA LEU A 355 -17.07 2.47 19.80
C LEU A 355 -17.87 3.76 19.67
N ILE A 356 -17.80 4.60 20.69
CA ILE A 356 -18.38 5.94 20.71
C ILE A 356 -17.25 6.97 20.78
N ILE A 357 -17.31 7.96 19.92
CA ILE A 357 -16.46 9.15 19.94
C ILE A 357 -17.35 10.35 20.23
N LEU A 358 -17.15 10.97 21.39
CA LEU A 358 -17.85 12.18 21.79
C LEU A 358 -16.96 13.40 21.56
N VAL A 359 -17.38 14.26 20.64
CA VAL A 359 -16.75 15.52 20.28
C VAL A 359 -17.29 16.63 21.18
N LEU A 360 -16.39 17.22 21.96
CA LEU A 360 -16.67 18.14 23.06
C LEU A 360 -16.20 19.55 22.75
N GLY A 361 -16.87 20.53 23.37
CA GLY A 361 -16.37 21.89 23.46
C GLY A 361 -15.76 22.16 24.83
N ALA A 362 -14.53 22.65 24.87
CA ALA A 362 -13.77 22.92 26.08
C ALA A 362 -13.62 24.41 26.42
N ARG A 363 -14.18 25.32 25.61
CA ARG A 363 -14.32 26.74 25.97
C ARG A 363 -15.19 26.87 27.21
N ALA A 364 -14.90 27.81 28.10
CA ALA A 364 -15.56 27.92 29.40
C ALA A 364 -17.11 27.88 29.32
N TRP A 365 -17.72 28.52 28.32
CA TRP A 365 -19.17 28.52 28.13
C TRP A 365 -19.74 27.25 27.45
N GLU A 366 -18.89 26.38 26.91
CA GLU A 366 -19.24 25.10 26.29
C GLU A 366 -19.11 23.92 27.26
N GLN A 367 -18.28 24.06 28.31
CA GLN A 367 -17.91 22.97 29.22
C GLN A 367 -19.12 22.31 29.89
N ARG A 368 -20.10 23.10 30.33
CA ARG A 368 -21.31 22.57 30.98
C ARG A 368 -22.07 21.61 30.08
N MET A 369 -22.27 21.97 28.81
CA MET A 369 -22.96 21.12 27.84
C MET A 369 -22.15 19.86 27.54
N SER A 370 -20.83 19.99 27.41
CA SER A 370 -19.90 18.86 27.25
C SER A 370 -19.98 17.88 28.43
N GLU A 371 -20.03 18.40 29.66
CA GLU A 371 -20.14 17.61 30.88
C GLU A 371 -21.48 16.87 30.96
N GLU A 372 -22.60 17.55 30.73
CA GLU A 372 -23.94 16.96 30.73
C GLU A 372 -24.04 15.78 29.74
N GLN A 373 -23.51 15.96 28.51
CA GLN A 373 -23.52 14.90 27.49
C GLN A 373 -22.58 13.74 27.81
N TYR A 374 -21.42 14.03 28.43
CA TYR A 374 -20.50 12.99 28.89
C TYR A 374 -21.12 12.17 30.03
N LEU A 375 -21.76 12.82 31.00
CA LEU A 375 -22.44 12.15 32.12
C LEU A 375 -23.54 11.22 31.62
N ALA A 376 -24.30 11.62 30.58
CA ALA A 376 -25.30 10.77 29.94
C ALA A 376 -24.71 9.52 29.25
N LEU A 377 -23.40 9.47 29.03
CA LEU A 377 -22.68 8.32 28.46
C LEU A 377 -21.75 7.63 29.48
N LYS A 378 -21.70 8.13 30.73
CA LYS A 378 -20.83 7.65 31.80
C LYS A 378 -21.29 6.27 32.26
N GLY A 379 -20.59 5.23 31.80
CA GLY A 379 -20.95 3.82 32.00
C GLY A 379 -20.74 2.96 30.76
N ARG A 380 -20.67 3.57 29.57
CA ARG A 380 -20.27 2.89 28.33
C ARG A 380 -18.76 2.66 28.34
N LYS A 381 -18.31 1.40 28.27
CA LYS A 381 -16.88 1.02 28.32
C LYS A 381 -16.06 1.61 27.17
N ASN A 382 -16.63 1.72 25.97
CA ASN A 382 -15.92 2.13 24.76
C ASN A 382 -16.32 3.56 24.34
N CYS A 383 -15.99 4.56 25.15
CA CYS A 383 -16.25 5.97 24.84
C CYS A 383 -14.94 6.79 24.86
N ILE A 384 -14.57 7.41 23.75
CA ILE A 384 -13.42 8.30 23.61
C ILE A 384 -13.91 9.75 23.56
N LEU A 385 -13.22 10.63 24.27
CA LEU A 385 -13.53 12.07 24.31
C LEU A 385 -12.55 12.84 23.44
N VAL A 386 -13.06 13.71 22.58
CA VAL A 386 -12.25 14.44 21.59
C VAL A 386 -12.67 15.91 21.58
N CYS A 387 -11.71 16.83 21.48
CA CYS A 387 -11.96 18.23 21.17
C CYS A 387 -11.33 18.57 19.82
N SER A 388 -11.97 19.44 19.04
CA SER A 388 -11.41 19.96 17.79
C SER A 388 -11.40 21.48 17.80
N LEU A 389 -10.39 22.11 17.18
CA LEU A 389 -10.28 23.57 17.04
C LEU A 389 -10.22 24.33 18.38
N GLN A 390 -9.57 23.74 19.39
CA GLN A 390 -9.45 24.29 20.74
C GLN A 390 -8.00 24.37 21.19
N THR A 391 -7.71 25.15 22.23
CA THR A 391 -6.37 25.25 22.81
C THR A 391 -6.07 24.08 23.73
N ARG A 392 -4.78 23.83 23.99
CA ARG A 392 -4.36 22.77 24.91
C ARG A 392 -4.81 23.01 26.35
N ASP A 393 -4.85 24.27 26.78
CA ASP A 393 -5.19 24.60 28.15
C ASP A 393 -6.69 24.42 28.40
N GLU A 394 -7.54 24.85 27.48
CA GLU A 394 -8.99 24.56 27.51
C GLU A 394 -9.26 23.06 27.62
N VAL A 395 -8.60 22.24 26.80
CA VAL A 395 -8.78 20.78 26.82
C VAL A 395 -8.26 20.14 28.11
N LYS A 396 -7.15 20.63 28.67
CA LYS A 396 -6.65 20.17 29.98
C LYS A 396 -7.64 20.47 31.10
N ASP A 397 -8.22 21.67 31.10
CA ASP A 397 -9.20 22.07 32.10
C ASP A 397 -10.47 21.23 31.99
N LEU A 398 -11.00 21.02 30.78
CA LEU A 398 -12.15 20.12 30.58
C LEU A 398 -11.81 18.68 30.99
N SER A 399 -10.63 18.17 30.65
CA SER A 399 -10.21 16.83 31.05
C SER A 399 -10.18 16.65 32.57
N ARG A 400 -9.77 17.69 33.31
CA ARG A 400 -9.82 17.73 34.78
C ARG A 400 -11.25 17.70 35.30
N ILE A 401 -12.15 18.49 34.71
CA ILE A 401 -13.58 18.53 35.08
C ILE A 401 -14.23 17.16 34.88
N LEU A 402 -14.00 16.53 33.73
CA LEU A 402 -14.63 15.25 33.38
C LEU A 402 -13.98 14.04 34.09
N GLY A 403 -12.80 14.20 34.67
CA GLY A 403 -12.02 13.11 35.25
C GLY A 403 -11.64 12.02 34.23
N LYS A 404 -11.46 12.40 32.96
CA LYS A 404 -11.17 11.48 31.84
C LYS A 404 -10.29 12.17 30.80
N GLU A 405 -9.41 11.41 30.16
CA GLU A 405 -8.55 11.93 29.09
C GLU A 405 -9.39 12.44 27.91
N VAL A 406 -9.10 13.66 27.47
CA VAL A 406 -9.72 14.29 26.30
C VAL A 406 -8.66 14.56 25.24
N TYR A 407 -8.86 14.01 24.04
CA TYR A 407 -7.90 14.11 22.94
C TYR A 407 -8.10 15.40 22.16
N LEU A 408 -7.05 16.21 22.01
CA LEU A 408 -7.09 17.39 21.16
C LEU A 408 -6.72 17.04 19.72
N ILE A 409 -7.66 17.27 18.79
CA ILE A 409 -7.37 17.31 17.36
C ILE A 409 -6.82 18.70 17.04
N PRO A 410 -5.60 18.80 16.47
CA PRO A 410 -5.00 20.08 16.10
C PRO A 410 -5.85 20.81 15.06
N ALA A 411 -5.67 22.13 14.96
CA ALA A 411 -6.27 22.89 13.87
C ALA A 411 -5.63 22.46 12.54
N MET A 412 -6.47 22.08 11.57
CA MET A 412 -6.03 21.65 10.25
C MET A 412 -6.83 22.40 9.18
N GLU A 413 -6.21 22.65 8.03
CA GLU A 413 -6.88 23.27 6.89
C GLU A 413 -7.95 22.35 6.28
N SER A 414 -7.75 21.02 6.40
CA SER A 414 -8.62 20.03 5.79
C SER A 414 -8.67 18.73 6.59
N PRO A 415 -9.84 18.08 6.74
CA PRO A 415 -9.94 16.76 7.36
C PRO A 415 -9.29 15.65 6.52
N TYR A 416 -8.86 15.95 5.29
CA TYR A 416 -8.21 14.97 4.40
C TYR A 416 -6.67 14.95 4.55
N GLN A 417 -6.09 15.94 5.23
CA GLN A 417 -4.65 16.03 5.47
C GLN A 417 -4.21 15.06 6.59
N SER A 418 -2.91 14.78 6.68
CA SER A 418 -2.34 13.92 7.72
C SER A 418 -1.58 14.74 8.75
N GLU A 419 -1.78 14.47 10.04
CA GLU A 419 -0.92 15.02 11.08
C GLU A 419 -0.44 13.94 12.05
N LYS A 420 0.88 13.91 12.29
CA LYS A 420 1.51 12.94 13.21
C LYS A 420 0.88 12.95 14.61
N ARG A 421 0.40 14.11 15.05
CA ARG A 421 -0.22 14.30 16.37
C ARG A 421 -1.50 13.48 16.57
N ILE A 422 -2.19 13.11 15.48
CA ILE A 422 -3.44 12.34 15.53
C ILE A 422 -3.16 10.84 15.62
N GLN A 423 -1.92 10.37 15.35
CA GLN A 423 -1.58 8.95 15.35
C GLN A 423 -1.86 8.25 16.69
N LYS A 424 -1.61 8.91 17.84
CA LYS A 424 -1.89 8.33 19.16
C LYS A 424 -3.39 8.03 19.35
N LEU A 425 -4.26 8.98 18.96
CA LEU A 425 -5.71 8.80 19.00
C LEU A 425 -6.14 7.64 18.10
N ILE A 426 -5.56 7.53 16.90
CA ILE A 426 -5.91 6.46 15.95
C ILE A 426 -5.45 5.09 16.44
N LEU A 427 -4.24 4.97 17.01
CA LEU A 427 -3.77 3.73 17.61
C LEU A 427 -4.67 3.26 18.76
N GLN A 428 -5.15 4.19 19.59
CA GLN A 428 -6.10 3.87 20.65
C GLN A 428 -7.46 3.42 20.11
N ILE A 429 -8.00 4.14 19.10
CA ILE A 429 -9.22 3.72 18.41
C ILE A 429 -9.06 2.31 17.85
N ASN A 430 -7.94 2.04 17.17
CA ASN A 430 -7.65 0.73 16.61
C ASN A 430 -7.56 -0.35 17.70
N GLY A 431 -6.86 -0.08 18.80
CA GLY A 431 -6.77 -1.00 19.95
C GLY A 431 -8.12 -1.34 20.56
N LEU A 432 -9.00 -0.35 20.77
CA LEU A 432 -10.35 -0.59 21.28
C LEU A 432 -11.23 -1.36 20.30
N LEU A 433 -11.07 -1.11 19.00
CA LEU A 433 -11.74 -1.89 17.98
C LEU A 433 -11.24 -3.35 17.95
N HIS A 434 -10.03 -3.66 18.42
CA HIS A 434 -9.55 -5.03 18.56
C HIS A 434 -9.93 -5.71 19.89
N SER A 435 -10.17 -4.95 20.97
CA SER A 435 -10.33 -5.50 22.33
C SER A 435 -11.69 -6.15 22.65
N GLU A 436 -12.68 -6.12 21.76
CA GLU A 436 -14.00 -6.75 22.00
C GLU A 436 -14.03 -8.29 21.86
N LYS A 437 -12.88 -8.97 21.90
CA LYS A 437 -12.78 -10.44 21.79
C LYS A 437 -12.59 -11.17 23.12
N SER A 438 -12.75 -10.51 24.26
CA SER A 438 -12.62 -11.12 25.60
C SER A 438 -13.96 -11.32 26.28
#